data_AF-A0A498T2Q9-F1
#
_entry.id   AF-A0A498T2Q9-F1
#
_cell.length_a   1.000
_cell.length_b   1.000
_cell.length_c   1.000
_cell.angle_alpha   90.00
_cell.angle_beta   90.00
_cell.angle_gamma   90.00
#
_symmetry.space_group_name_H-M   'P 1'
#
loop_
_entity.id
_entity.type
_entity.pdbx_description
1 polymer ?
#
loop_
_entity_poly.entity_id
_entity_poly.type
_entity_poly.pdbx_seq_one_letter_code
_entity_poly.pdbx_strand_id
1 'polypeptide(L)' 'MVENHKAICFCRPGYTGKYCEEHMPLCNTQPCFNEGICEAAAGTFRCICAQS' A
#
# COMPACT_ATOMS: atom_id res chain seq x y z
N MET A 1 -11.08 -16.97 1.14
CA MET A 1 -11.56 -17.54 2.41
C MET A 1 -13.01 -17.11 2.56
N VAL A 2 -13.94 -18.03 2.73
CA VAL A 2 -15.38 -17.71 2.88
C VAL A 2 -15.69 -17.72 4.37
N GLU A 3 -15.91 -16.56 4.96
CA GLU A 3 -16.62 -16.44 6.24
C GLU A 3 -18.06 -16.04 5.94
N ASN A 4 -19.04 -16.83 6.40
CA ASN A 4 -20.47 -16.52 6.34
C ASN A 4 -20.97 -16.08 4.95
N HIS A 5 -20.74 -16.91 3.92
CA HIS A 5 -21.23 -16.71 2.54
C HIS A 5 -20.73 -15.43 1.82
N LYS A 6 -19.78 -14.69 2.40
CA LYS A 6 -19.17 -13.52 1.75
C LYS A 6 -17.83 -13.91 1.13
N ALA A 7 -17.70 -13.80 -0.19
CA ALA A 7 -16.40 -13.88 -0.85
C ALA A 7 -15.57 -12.65 -0.43
N ILE A 8 -14.50 -12.87 0.32
CA ILE A 8 -13.56 -11.82 0.72
C ILE A 8 -12.38 -11.86 -0.26
N CYS A 9 -12.13 -10.75 -0.94
CA CYS A 9 -10.92 -10.54 -1.73
C CYS A 9 -9.78 -10.13 -0.79
N PHE A 10 -8.67 -10.88 -0.80
CA PHE A 10 -7.43 -10.43 -0.17
C PHE A 10 -6.66 -9.60 -1.19
N CYS A 11 -6.55 -8.31 -0.94
CA CYS A 11 -5.87 -7.42 -1.84
C CYS A 11 -4.36 -7.61 -1.79
N ARG A 12 -3.72 -7.50 -2.95
CA ARG A 12 -2.27 -7.37 -3.02
C ARG A 12 -1.86 -6.07 -2.30
N PRO A 13 -0.64 -5.99 -1.76
CA PRO A 13 -0.12 -4.75 -1.21
C PRO A 13 -0.30 -3.59 -2.20
N GLY A 14 -0.82 -2.46 -1.73
CA GLY A 14 -1.11 -1.28 -2.58
C GLY A 14 -2.48 -1.28 -3.25
N TYR A 15 -3.37 -2.22 -2.94
CA TYR A 15 -4.74 -2.24 -3.44
C TYR A 15 -5.75 -2.32 -2.30
N THR A 16 -6.91 -1.70 -2.48
CA THR A 16 -8.04 -1.66 -1.55
C THR A 16 -9.36 -1.67 -2.34
N GLY A 17 -10.49 -1.60 -1.63
CA GLY A 17 -11.82 -1.72 -2.22
C GLY A 17 -12.39 -3.13 -2.09
N LYS A 18 -13.68 -3.28 -2.42
CA LYS A 18 -14.40 -4.55 -2.26
C LYS A 18 -13.82 -5.66 -3.14
N TYR A 19 -13.28 -5.28 -4.29
CA TYR A 19 -12.72 -6.16 -5.30
C TYR A 19 -11.25 -5.84 -5.62
N CYS A 20 -10.57 -5.08 -4.75
CA CYS A 20 -9.18 -4.64 -4.95
C CYS A 20 -9.00 -3.77 -6.21
N GLU A 21 -10.03 -3.00 -6.55
CA GLU A 21 -10.10 -2.12 -7.71
C GLU A 21 -9.46 -0.74 -7.45
N GLU A 22 -9.31 -0.36 -6.18
CA GLU A 22 -8.75 0.93 -5.79
C GLU A 22 -7.25 0.78 -5.53
N HIS A 23 -6.44 1.65 -6.12
CA HIS A 23 -5.03 1.75 -5.77
C HIS A 23 -4.89 2.52 -4.46
N MET A 24 -4.28 1.87 -3.47
CA MET A 24 -3.91 2.52 -2.23
C MET A 24 -2.60 3.28 -2.44
N PRO A 25 -2.56 4.61 -2.21
CA PRO A 25 -1.33 5.36 -2.37
C PRO A 25 -0.30 4.83 -1.36
N LEU A 26 0.74 4.16 -1.86
CA LEU A 26 1.71 3.44 -1.04
C LEU A 26 2.45 4.36 -0.05
N CYS A 27 2.54 5.66 -0.35
CA CYS A 27 3.13 6.65 0.56
C CYS A 27 2.19 7.15 1.66
N ASN A 28 0.87 6.96 1.53
CA ASN A 28 -0.09 7.40 2.56
C ASN A 28 -0.03 6.54 3.82
N THR A 29 0.53 5.33 3.75
CA THR A 29 0.76 4.49 4.94
C THR A 29 2.00 4.87 5.72
N GLN A 30 2.70 5.94 5.33
CA GLN A 30 3.95 6.37 5.95
C GLN A 30 4.96 5.22 6.11
N PRO A 31 5.32 4.53 5.01
CA PRO A 31 6.16 3.34 5.10
C PRO A 31 7.64 3.64 5.38
N CYS A 32 8.05 4.91 5.29
CA CYS A 32 9.43 5.33 5.47
C CYS A 32 9.71 5.72 6.92
N PHE A 33 10.76 5.11 7.50
CA PHE A 33 11.22 5.40 8.84
C PHE A 33 12.21 6.57 8.85
N ASN A 34 12.50 7.09 10.05
CA ASN A 34 13.52 8.13 10.29
C ASN A 34 13.35 9.36 9.38
N GLU A 35 12.10 9.82 9.23
CA GLU A 35 11.77 11.01 8.44
C GLU A 35 12.17 10.90 6.95
N GLY A 36 12.35 9.67 6.45
CA GLY A 36 12.63 9.41 5.04
C GLY A 36 11.50 9.88 4.13
N ILE A 37 11.86 10.41 2.95
CA ILE A 37 10.91 10.89 1.95
C ILE A 37 10.38 9.69 1.16
N CYS A 38 9.06 9.51 1.13
CA CYS A 38 8.43 8.48 0.32
C CYS A 38 8.18 8.97 -1.11
N GLU A 39 8.64 8.21 -2.09
CA GLU A 39 8.44 8.44 -3.52
C GLU A 39 7.63 7.28 -4.11
N ALA A 40 6.49 7.58 -4.74
CA ALA A 40 5.70 6.57 -5.45
C ALA A 40 6.43 6.11 -6.71
N ALA A 41 6.52 4.80 -6.92
CA ALA A 41 7.12 4.17 -8.08
C ALA A 41 6.11 3.24 -8.76
N ALA A 42 6.39 2.78 -9.99
CA ALA A 42 5.46 1.94 -10.75
C ALA A 42 5.13 0.63 -9.99
N GLY A 43 3.94 0.59 -9.37
CA GLY A 43 3.48 -0.54 -8.56
C GLY A 43 4.17 -0.71 -7.20
N THR A 44 4.99 0.24 -6.76
CA THR A 44 5.73 0.16 -5.48
C THR A 44 6.03 1.57 -4.91
N PHE A 45 6.79 1.67 -3.83
CA PHE A 45 7.32 2.92 -3.30
C PHE A 45 8.83 2.80 -3.04
N ARG A 46 9.52 3.94 -2.99
CA ARG A 46 10.92 4.06 -2.60
C ARG A 46 11.04 5.03 -1.42
N CYS A 47 11.83 4.66 -0.42
CA CYS A 47 12.21 5.59 0.64
C CYS A 47 13.56 6.20 0.31
N ILE A 48 13.59 7.53 0.28
CA ILE A 48 14.82 8.31 0.18
C ILE A 48 15.19 8.70 1.60
N CYS A 49 16.29 8.16 2.12
CA CYS A 49 16.79 8.53 3.43
C CYS A 49 17.21 10.00 3.42
N ALA A 50 16.80 10.76 4.45
CA ALA A 50 17.41 12.05 4.71
C ALA A 50 18.89 11.79 5.04
N GLN A 51 19.81 12.25 4.19
CA GLN A 51 21.23 12.21 4.48
C GLN A 51 21.50 13.29 5.54
N SER A 52 21.46 12.88 6.81
CA SER A 52 21.92 13.69 7.96
C SER A 52 23.43 13.56 8.12
#